data_AF-A0A239CWP1-F1
#
_entry.id   AF-A0A239CWP1-F1
#
_cell.length_a   1.000
_cell.length_b   1.000
_cell.length_c   1.000
_cell.angle_alpha   90.00
_cell.angle_beta   90.00
_cell.angle_gamma   90.00
#
_symmetry.space_group_name_H-M   'P 1'
#
loop_
_entity.id
_entity.type
_entity.pdbx_description
1 polymer ?
#
loop_
_entity_poly.entity_id
_entity_poly.type
_entity_poly.pdbx_seq_one_letter_code
_entity_poly.pdbx_strand_id
1 'polypeptide(L)'
;MQDMGRDYRIIGFLCNWCSYGGADAAGVARFSQPTDLRIIRVPCSGRVDPMFVAKALLSGADGVLVSGCHPRDCHYSEGNFYARRRLEMLRRFLPIMGVNEGRFEYIWVSASEGSRWRDMVTSFTEKIHALGPMPRMAEPVRTMCQLSGMLGQSLAQPDMGAEPLSDRQVQTVLSGEPRLPDWSKPPRVEPRADALLSASDIAGLADKEENGHGR
;
A
#
# COMPACT_ATOMS: atom_id res chain seq x y z
N MET A 1 -1.75 23.21 -18.14
CA MET A 1 -0.28 23.08 -18.11
C MET A 1 0.00 21.76 -17.41
N GLN A 2 0.32 20.71 -18.17
CA GLN A 2 0.61 19.39 -17.60
C GLN A 2 1.91 19.50 -16.80
N ASP A 3 1.86 19.01 -15.56
CA ASP A 3 2.95 19.00 -14.59
C ASP A 3 4.06 18.03 -15.05
N MET A 4 4.84 18.45 -16.06
CA MET A 4 5.86 17.65 -16.77
C MET A 4 7.17 17.46 -15.97
N GLY A 5 7.15 17.77 -14.67
CA GLY A 5 8.32 17.72 -13.79
C GLY A 5 8.08 17.03 -12.45
N ARG A 6 6.94 16.35 -12.28
CA ARG A 6 6.61 15.65 -11.03
C ARG A 6 6.79 14.15 -11.19
N ASP A 7 7.54 13.55 -10.27
CA ASP A 7 7.69 12.10 -10.16
C ASP A 7 6.33 11.46 -9.80
N TYR A 8 5.85 10.59 -10.68
CA TYR A 8 4.66 9.78 -10.41
C TYR A 8 5.01 8.69 -9.39
N ARG A 9 4.05 8.38 -8.51
CA ARG A 9 4.24 7.42 -7.43
C ARG A 9 3.39 6.20 -7.70
N ILE A 10 4.02 5.18 -8.25
CA ILE A 10 3.38 3.88 -8.47
C ILE A 10 3.87 2.90 -7.42
N ILE A 11 2.94 2.23 -6.71
CA ILE A 11 3.27 1.21 -5.71
C ILE A 11 3.00 -0.17 -6.32
N GLY A 12 3.99 -1.05 -6.28
CA GLY A 12 3.89 -2.42 -6.79
C GLY A 12 3.94 -3.45 -5.67
N PHE A 13 2.91 -4.29 -5.51
CA PHE A 13 2.98 -5.46 -4.63
C PHE A 13 3.36 -6.70 -5.44
N LEU A 14 4.54 -7.27 -5.21
CA LEU A 14 5.05 -8.40 -6.00
C LEU A 14 5.17 -9.66 -5.15
N CYS A 15 4.65 -10.76 -5.69
CA CYS A 15 4.91 -12.09 -5.18
C CYS A 15 6.41 -12.42 -5.25
N ASN A 16 6.97 -12.89 -4.14
CA ASN A 16 8.38 -13.27 -4.00
C ASN A 16 8.83 -14.32 -5.03
N TRP A 17 7.99 -15.33 -5.29
CA TRP A 17 8.41 -16.52 -6.04
C TRP A 17 8.44 -16.35 -7.56
N CYS A 18 7.55 -15.53 -8.12
CA CYS A 18 7.39 -15.40 -9.56
C CYS A 18 7.67 -13.96 -10.00
N SER A 19 6.78 -13.04 -9.64
CA SER A 19 6.80 -11.66 -10.12
C SER A 19 8.04 -10.88 -9.71
N TYR A 20 8.51 -11.08 -8.48
CA TYR A 20 9.76 -10.47 -8.03
C TYR A 20 10.95 -11.01 -8.83
N GLY A 21 10.99 -12.33 -9.06
CA GLY A 21 11.98 -12.95 -9.97
C GLY A 21 11.88 -12.44 -11.41
N GLY A 22 10.67 -12.16 -11.91
CA GLY A 22 10.46 -11.57 -13.24
C GLY A 22 10.99 -10.14 -13.33
N ALA A 23 10.83 -9.35 -12.26
CA ALA A 23 11.45 -8.03 -12.15
C ALA A 23 12.98 -8.11 -12.09
N ASP A 24 13.53 -9.05 -11.32
CA ASP A 24 14.97 -9.32 -11.25
C ASP A 24 15.51 -9.76 -12.62
N ALA A 25 14.82 -10.65 -13.32
CA ALA A 25 15.17 -11.11 -14.66
C ALA A 25 15.21 -9.94 -15.66
N ALA A 26 14.27 -8.99 -15.56
CA ALA A 26 14.29 -7.78 -16.36
C ALA A 26 15.51 -6.89 -16.07
N GLY A 27 15.91 -6.78 -14.79
CA GLY A 27 17.13 -6.08 -14.37
C GLY A 27 18.41 -6.75 -14.88
N VAL A 28 18.52 -8.07 -14.74
CA VAL A 28 19.66 -8.87 -15.25
C VAL A 28 19.79 -8.75 -16.77
N ALA A 29 18.66 -8.79 -17.48
CA ALA A 29 18.61 -8.59 -18.93
C ALA A 29 18.84 -7.13 -19.36
N ARG A 30 19.01 -6.19 -18.41
CA ARG A 30 19.21 -4.76 -18.64
C ARG A 30 18.10 -4.11 -19.48
N PHE A 31 16.86 -4.56 -19.28
CA PHE A 31 15.72 -3.91 -19.91
C PHE A 31 15.50 -2.52 -19.32
N SER A 32 15.35 -1.52 -20.19
CA SER A 32 14.93 -0.17 -19.80
C SER A 32 13.52 -0.22 -19.22
N GLN A 33 13.33 0.38 -18.04
CA GLN A 33 12.07 0.38 -17.31
C GLN A 33 11.82 1.76 -16.69
N PRO A 34 10.55 2.17 -16.54
CA PRO A 34 10.22 3.41 -15.84
C PRO A 34 10.66 3.38 -14.36
N THR A 35 11.04 4.54 -13.84
CA THR A 35 11.55 4.69 -12.46
C THR A 35 10.47 5.06 -11.43
N ASP A 36 9.21 5.16 -11.86
CA ASP A 36 8.08 5.56 -11.00
C ASP A 36 7.62 4.47 -10.03
N LEU A 37 7.90 3.20 -10.36
CA LEU A 37 7.44 2.02 -9.63
C LEU A 37 8.32 1.71 -8.41
N ARG A 38 7.69 1.67 -7.23
CA ARG A 38 8.30 1.24 -5.97
C ARG A 38 7.74 -0.11 -5.54
N ILE A 39 8.62 -1.11 -5.47
CA ILE A 39 8.25 -2.50 -5.22
C ILE A 39 8.19 -2.79 -3.72
N ILE A 40 7.07 -3.36 -3.28
CA ILE A 40 6.85 -3.97 -1.98
C ILE A 40 6.78 -5.49 -2.20
N ARG A 41 7.77 -6.20 -1.67
CA ARG A 41 7.81 -7.66 -1.76
C ARG A 41 6.86 -8.29 -0.76
N VAL A 42 6.03 -9.22 -1.24
CA VAL A 42 5.13 -10.04 -0.42
C VAL A 42 5.39 -11.52 -0.69
N PRO A 43 5.18 -12.43 0.27
CA PRO A 43 5.41 -13.85 0.04
C PRO A 43 4.55 -14.40 -1.10
N CYS A 44 3.31 -13.93 -1.21
CA CYS A 44 2.35 -14.34 -2.25
C CYS A 44 1.43 -13.17 -2.61
N SER A 45 0.93 -13.12 -3.85
CA SER A 45 -0.15 -12.20 -4.23
C SER A 45 -1.43 -12.43 -3.40
N GLY A 46 -1.67 -13.67 -2.93
CA GLY A 46 -2.76 -13.98 -2.01
C GLY A 46 -2.70 -13.25 -0.66
N ARG A 47 -1.53 -12.73 -0.28
CA ARG A 47 -1.34 -11.94 0.94
C ARG A 47 -1.80 -10.49 0.79
N VAL A 48 -1.95 -10.02 -0.45
CA VAL A 48 -2.37 -8.66 -0.76
C VAL A 48 -3.86 -8.52 -0.46
N ASP A 49 -4.14 -7.83 0.64
CA ASP A 49 -5.49 -7.42 0.99
C ASP A 49 -5.93 -6.24 0.12
N PRO A 50 -7.16 -6.22 -0.43
CA PRO A 50 -7.69 -5.08 -1.17
C PRO A 50 -7.57 -3.73 -0.44
N MET A 51 -7.61 -3.74 0.89
CA MET A 51 -7.45 -2.54 1.70
C MET A 51 -6.06 -1.95 1.62
N PHE A 52 -5.02 -2.74 1.33
CA PHE A 52 -3.68 -2.19 1.07
C PHE A 52 -3.65 -1.36 -0.20
N VAL A 53 -4.32 -1.83 -1.26
CA VAL A 53 -4.44 -1.12 -2.53
C VAL A 53 -5.28 0.14 -2.36
N ALA A 54 -6.45 0.03 -1.72
CA ALA A 54 -7.31 1.18 -1.45
C ALA A 54 -6.56 2.23 -0.61
N LYS A 55 -5.93 1.82 0.49
CA LYS A 55 -5.15 2.72 1.35
C LYS A 55 -4.02 3.41 0.59
N ALA A 56 -3.29 2.69 -0.27
CA ALA A 56 -2.23 3.28 -1.10
C ALA A 56 -2.77 4.39 -2.00
N LEU A 57 -3.87 4.15 -2.71
CA LEU A 57 -4.52 5.15 -3.56
C LEU A 57 -5.03 6.34 -2.74
N LEU A 58 -5.73 6.09 -1.63
CA LEU A 58 -6.22 7.13 -0.72
C LEU A 58 -5.09 7.96 -0.09
N SER A 59 -3.90 7.38 0.08
CA SER A 59 -2.72 8.06 0.61
C SER A 59 -1.97 8.89 -0.45
N GLY A 60 -2.48 8.95 -1.68
CA GLY A 60 -1.94 9.77 -2.77
C GLY A 60 -0.96 9.04 -3.70
N ALA A 61 -1.00 7.70 -3.78
CA ALA A 61 -0.35 6.98 -4.87
C ALA A 61 -1.08 7.27 -6.20
N ASP A 62 -0.32 7.52 -7.26
CA ASP A 62 -0.87 7.81 -8.59
C ASP A 62 -1.37 6.54 -9.30
N GLY A 63 -0.75 5.40 -8.97
CA GLY A 63 -1.19 4.09 -9.39
C GLY A 63 -0.74 2.97 -8.44
N VAL A 64 -1.45 1.86 -8.47
CA VAL A 64 -1.10 0.65 -7.73
C VAL A 64 -1.11 -0.56 -8.66
N LEU A 65 -0.01 -1.31 -8.66
CA LEU A 65 0.17 -2.55 -9.40
C LEU A 65 0.24 -3.72 -8.42
N VAL A 66 -0.43 -4.83 -8.72
CA VAL A 66 -0.24 -6.10 -7.99
C VAL A 66 0.21 -7.16 -8.99
N SER A 67 1.32 -7.84 -8.73
CA SER A 67 1.83 -8.88 -9.61
C SER A 67 1.98 -10.22 -8.86
N GLY A 68 1.47 -11.28 -9.48
CA GLY A 68 1.59 -12.65 -8.97
C GLY A 68 2.04 -13.68 -10.01
N CYS A 69 2.16 -14.92 -9.57
CA CYS A 69 2.37 -16.08 -10.46
C CYS A 69 1.18 -16.29 -11.39
N HIS A 70 1.42 -16.86 -12.56
CA HIS A 70 0.34 -17.31 -13.46
C HIS A 70 -0.65 -18.23 -12.75
N PRO A 71 -1.94 -18.20 -13.14
CA PRO A 71 -2.92 -19.16 -12.65
C PRO A 71 -2.39 -20.59 -12.82
N ARG A 72 -2.49 -21.41 -11.78
CA ARG A 72 -1.93 -22.78 -11.65
C ARG A 72 -0.44 -22.89 -11.29
N ASP A 73 0.34 -21.81 -11.39
CA ASP A 73 1.77 -21.81 -11.05
C ASP A 73 2.05 -21.17 -9.68
N CYS A 74 1.05 -21.09 -8.81
CA CYS A 74 1.23 -20.50 -7.50
C CYS A 74 2.09 -21.39 -6.62
N HIS A 75 3.16 -20.85 -6.04
CA HIS A 75 3.99 -21.57 -5.06
C HIS A 75 3.18 -22.11 -3.87
N TYR A 76 2.11 -21.40 -3.47
CA TYR A 76 1.19 -21.81 -2.40
C TYR A 76 -0.10 -22.43 -2.95
N SER A 77 -0.01 -23.11 -4.11
CA SER A 77 -1.09 -23.80 -4.83
C SER A 77 -2.21 -22.89 -5.38
N GLU A 78 -2.88 -22.12 -4.51
CA GLU A 78 -4.11 -21.41 -4.88
C GLU A 78 -4.14 -19.91 -4.52
N GLY A 79 -3.09 -19.40 -3.85
CA GLY A 79 -3.05 -18.02 -3.34
C GLY A 79 -3.41 -16.95 -4.38
N ASN A 80 -2.96 -17.13 -5.62
CA ASN A 80 -3.27 -16.21 -6.73
C ASN A 80 -4.73 -16.25 -7.20
N PHE A 81 -5.44 -17.38 -7.08
CA PHE A 81 -6.87 -17.45 -7.40
C PHE A 81 -7.71 -16.64 -6.42
N TYR A 82 -7.38 -16.70 -5.12
CA TYR A 82 -8.02 -15.84 -4.12
C TYR A 82 -7.73 -14.36 -4.39
N ALA A 83 -6.47 -14.04 -4.71
CA ALA A 83 -6.08 -12.68 -5.09
C ALA A 83 -6.88 -12.18 -6.31
N ARG A 84 -6.95 -12.97 -7.39
CA ARG A 84 -7.68 -12.59 -8.61
C ARG A 84 -9.13 -12.19 -8.31
N ARG A 85 -9.86 -12.99 -7.53
CA ARG A 85 -11.25 -12.67 -7.15
C ARG A 85 -11.35 -11.37 -6.36
N ARG A 86 -10.51 -11.20 -5.33
CA ARG A 86 -10.53 -10.02 -4.45
C ARG A 86 -10.13 -8.73 -5.18
N LEU A 87 -9.08 -8.81 -5.99
CA LEU A 87 -8.54 -7.69 -6.74
C LEU A 87 -9.45 -7.29 -7.91
N GLU A 88 -10.11 -8.24 -8.57
CA GLU A 88 -11.12 -7.93 -9.59
C GLU A 88 -12.33 -7.21 -8.98
N MET A 89 -12.81 -7.67 -7.82
CA MET A 89 -13.89 -6.98 -7.10
C MET A 89 -13.48 -5.57 -6.69
N LEU A 90 -12.25 -5.39 -6.21
CA LEU A 90 -11.72 -4.06 -5.90
C LEU A 90 -11.70 -3.16 -7.13
N ARG A 91 -11.18 -3.64 -8.27
CA ARG A 91 -11.08 -2.86 -9.51
C ARG A 91 -12.43 -2.26 -9.90
N ARG A 92 -13.50 -3.07 -9.83
CA ARG A 92 -14.88 -2.64 -10.12
C ARG A 92 -15.47 -1.72 -9.06
N PHE A 93 -14.95 -1.76 -7.83
CA PHE A 93 -15.40 -0.92 -6.73
C PHE A 93 -14.72 0.46 -6.70
N LEU A 94 -13.53 0.60 -7.30
CA LEU A 94 -12.79 1.88 -7.34
C LEU A 94 -13.61 3.07 -7.89
N PRO A 95 -14.37 2.93 -9.01
CA PRO A 95 -15.19 4.03 -9.53
C PRO A 95 -16.25 4.52 -8.53
N ILE A 96 -16.80 3.61 -7.72
CA ILE A 96 -17.79 3.95 -6.68
C ILE A 96 -17.16 4.83 -5.59
N MET A 97 -15.86 4.65 -5.32
CA MET A 97 -15.08 5.49 -4.40
C MET A 97 -14.56 6.78 -5.06
N GLY A 98 -14.94 7.07 -6.31
CA GLY A 98 -14.45 8.23 -7.05
C GLY A 98 -13.00 8.08 -7.54
N VAL A 99 -12.46 6.86 -7.57
CA VAL A 99 -11.12 6.58 -8.09
C VAL A 99 -11.23 5.97 -9.49
N ASN A 100 -10.48 6.51 -10.45
CA ASN A 100 -10.43 5.96 -11.79
C ASN A 100 -9.87 4.52 -11.75
N GLU A 101 -10.60 3.56 -12.32
CA GLU A 101 -10.20 2.15 -12.33
C GLU A 101 -8.84 1.90 -13.00
N GLY A 102 -8.44 2.74 -13.95
CA GLY A 102 -7.16 2.67 -14.64
C GLY A 102 -5.95 2.98 -13.75
N ARG A 103 -6.17 3.48 -12.52
CA ARG A 103 -5.13 3.67 -11.51
C ARG A 103 -4.77 2.38 -10.76
N PHE A 104 -5.47 1.28 -11.02
CA PHE A 104 -5.18 -0.02 -10.41
C PHE A 104 -5.13 -1.11 -11.45
N GLU A 105 -4.09 -1.94 -11.37
CA GLU A 105 -3.95 -3.10 -12.24
C GLU A 105 -3.37 -4.29 -11.47
N TYR A 106 -3.82 -5.49 -11.83
CA TYR A 106 -3.18 -6.72 -11.38
C TYR A 106 -2.73 -7.55 -12.58
N ILE A 107 -1.51 -8.06 -12.53
CA ILE A 107 -0.84 -8.75 -13.63
C ILE A 107 -0.28 -10.09 -13.17
N TRP A 108 -0.02 -10.98 -14.13
CA TRP A 108 0.56 -12.30 -13.88
C TRP A 108 1.86 -12.44 -14.67
N VAL A 109 2.96 -12.70 -13.96
CA VAL A 109 4.32 -12.75 -14.49
C VAL A 109 5.09 -13.85 -13.77
N SER A 110 5.66 -14.78 -14.53
CA SER A 110 6.59 -15.81 -14.04
C SER A 110 8.01 -15.26 -13.83
N ALA A 111 8.85 -16.04 -13.13
CA ALA A 111 10.22 -15.62 -12.83
C ALA A 111 11.12 -15.44 -14.07
N SER A 112 10.82 -16.13 -15.18
CA SER A 112 11.59 -16.06 -16.43
C SER A 112 11.04 -15.04 -17.43
N GLU A 113 9.95 -14.35 -17.11
CA GLU A 113 9.23 -13.45 -18.02
C GLU A 113 9.68 -11.98 -17.86
N GLY A 114 10.99 -11.71 -17.88
CA GLY A 114 11.52 -10.35 -17.72
C GLY A 114 11.07 -9.36 -18.80
N SER A 115 10.90 -9.83 -20.05
CA SER A 115 10.41 -8.98 -21.16
C SER A 115 8.96 -8.58 -20.96
N ARG A 116 8.11 -9.54 -20.56
CA ARG A 116 6.71 -9.30 -20.21
C ARG A 116 6.60 -8.35 -19.01
N TRP A 117 7.43 -8.53 -17.99
CA TRP A 117 7.48 -7.61 -16.85
C TRP A 117 7.71 -6.17 -17.31
N ARG A 118 8.76 -5.94 -18.12
CA ARG A 118 9.05 -4.63 -18.72
C ARG A 118 7.83 -4.08 -19.46
N ASP A 119 7.24 -4.86 -20.36
CA ASP A 119 6.13 -4.40 -21.20
C ASP A 119 4.91 -3.99 -20.37
N MET A 120 4.55 -4.80 -19.37
CA MET A 120 3.41 -4.53 -18.50
C MET A 120 3.65 -3.31 -17.61
N VAL A 121 4.87 -3.15 -17.04
CA VAL A 121 5.20 -1.98 -16.20
C VAL A 121 5.25 -0.71 -17.03
N THR A 122 5.84 -0.75 -18.23
CA THR A 122 5.87 0.41 -19.14
C THR A 122 4.46 0.83 -19.53
N SER A 123 3.63 -0.12 -20.00
CA SER A 123 2.25 0.18 -20.39
C SER A 123 1.41 0.72 -19.22
N PHE A 124 1.59 0.16 -18.02
CA PHE A 124 0.89 0.67 -16.84
C PHE A 124 1.37 2.08 -16.47
N THR A 125 2.67 2.35 -16.53
CA THR A 125 3.23 3.67 -16.22
C THR A 125 2.73 4.73 -17.20
N GLU A 126 2.74 4.44 -18.50
CA GLU A 126 2.18 5.32 -19.53
C GLU A 126 0.70 5.63 -19.29
N LYS A 127 -0.08 4.62 -18.87
CA LYS A 127 -1.49 4.79 -18.49
C LYS A 127 -1.64 5.74 -17.30
N ILE A 128 -0.80 5.63 -16.28
CA ILE A 128 -0.83 6.54 -15.13
C ILE A 128 -0.43 7.97 -15.54
N HIS A 129 0.60 8.11 -16.38
CA HIS A 129 1.02 9.42 -16.89
C HIS A 129 -0.09 10.10 -17.69
N ALA A 130 -0.82 9.33 -18.51
CA ALA A 130 -1.97 9.83 -19.27
C ALA A 130 -3.15 10.26 -18.38
N LEU A 131 -3.38 9.56 -17.25
CA LEU A 131 -4.40 9.92 -16.26
C LEU A 131 -4.02 11.15 -15.42
N GLY A 132 -2.74 11.50 -15.40
CA GLY A 132 -2.21 12.60 -14.59
C GLY A 132 -2.20 12.30 -13.08
N PRO A 133 -1.81 13.28 -12.25
CA PRO A 133 -1.61 13.08 -10.82
C PRO A 133 -2.91 12.72 -10.10
N MET A 134 -2.80 11.92 -9.04
CA MET A 134 -3.92 11.60 -8.16
C MET A 134 -4.49 12.89 -7.55
N PRO A 135 -5.82 13.13 -7.65
CA PRO A 135 -6.46 14.21 -6.92
C PRO A 135 -6.18 14.03 -5.43
N ARG A 136 -5.68 15.09 -4.77
CA ARG A 136 -5.49 15.02 -3.32
C ARG A 136 -6.86 14.81 -2.69
N MET A 137 -7.07 13.68 -2.02
CA MET A 137 -8.27 13.42 -1.21
C MET A 137 -8.26 14.25 0.09
N ALA A 138 -7.82 15.50 0.02
CA ALA A 138 -7.88 16.46 1.12
C ALA A 138 -9.29 17.02 1.31
N GLU A 139 -10.21 16.82 0.36
CA GLU A 139 -11.56 17.39 0.43
C GLU A 139 -12.65 16.42 0.87
N PRO A 140 -12.84 15.17 0.40
CA PRO A 140 -14.10 14.47 0.68
C PRO A 140 -14.28 14.05 2.15
N VAL A 141 -13.22 13.72 2.89
CA VAL A 141 -13.34 13.47 4.35
C VAL A 141 -13.54 14.76 5.12
N ARG A 142 -12.91 15.87 4.69
CA ARG A 142 -13.11 17.19 5.29
C ARG A 142 -14.53 17.69 5.03
N THR A 143 -15.03 17.52 3.81
CA THR A 143 -16.40 17.82 3.40
C THR A 143 -17.42 16.90 4.05
N MET A 144 -17.15 15.60 4.24
CA MET A 144 -18.05 14.72 5.02
C MET A 144 -18.08 15.09 6.49
N CYS A 145 -16.93 15.44 7.08
CA CYS A 145 -16.87 15.90 8.47
C CYS A 145 -17.52 17.29 8.63
N GLN A 146 -17.37 18.18 7.65
CA GLN A 146 -18.05 19.49 7.57
C GLN A 146 -19.54 19.35 7.32
N LEU A 147 -19.99 18.40 6.50
CA LEU A 147 -21.40 18.08 6.28
C LEU A 147 -22.04 17.46 7.51
N SER A 148 -21.30 16.64 8.27
CA SER A 148 -21.75 16.19 9.59
C SER A 148 -21.89 17.39 10.56
N GLY A 149 -21.02 18.39 10.46
CA GLY A 149 -21.16 19.67 11.17
C GLY A 149 -22.32 20.56 10.69
N MET A 150 -22.68 20.51 9.41
CA MET A 150 -23.81 21.26 8.84
C MET A 150 -25.16 20.57 9.08
N LEU A 151 -25.21 19.24 9.05
CA LEU A 151 -26.40 18.44 9.35
C LEU A 151 -26.60 18.25 10.87
N GLY A 152 -25.54 18.41 11.67
CA GLY A 152 -25.58 18.40 13.13
C GLY A 152 -26.30 19.60 13.76
N GLN A 153 -26.64 20.65 13.01
CA GLN A 153 -27.47 21.76 13.51
C GLN A 153 -28.98 21.50 13.39
N SER A 154 -29.41 20.46 12.67
CA SER A 154 -30.84 20.16 12.50
C SER A 154 -31.37 19.10 13.47
N LEU A 155 -30.51 18.37 14.18
CA LEU A 155 -30.91 17.32 15.11
C LEU A 155 -30.24 17.53 16.47
N ALA A 156 -30.49 18.69 17.07
CA ALA A 156 -30.36 18.81 18.52
C ALA A 156 -31.51 18.02 19.15
N GLN A 157 -31.22 16.84 19.69
CA GLN A 157 -31.92 16.35 20.87
C GLN A 157 -30.94 16.38 22.05
N PRO A 158 -31.31 16.97 23.20
CA PRO A 158 -30.39 17.21 24.30
C PRO A 158 -30.49 16.09 25.33
N ASP A 159 -29.43 15.31 25.56
CA ASP A 159 -29.17 14.53 26.80
C ASP A 159 -28.18 13.35 26.65
N MET A 160 -26.92 13.57 26.26
CA MET A 160 -25.86 12.63 26.64
C MET A 160 -24.58 13.40 26.93
N GLY A 161 -24.13 13.37 28.18
CA GLY A 161 -23.06 14.20 28.75
C GLY A 161 -21.65 13.94 28.21
N ALA A 162 -21.40 14.29 26.96
CA ALA A 162 -20.06 14.58 26.46
C ALA A 162 -19.96 16.09 26.24
N GLU A 163 -19.16 16.79 27.06
CA GLU A 163 -18.84 18.19 26.81
C GLU A 163 -18.22 18.34 25.40
N PRO A 164 -18.70 19.28 24.58
CA PRO A 164 -18.10 19.53 23.28
C PRO A 164 -16.65 19.97 23.45
N LEU A 165 -15.76 19.41 22.63
CA LEU A 165 -14.35 19.78 22.58
C LEU A 165 -14.23 21.30 22.36
N SER A 166 -13.43 21.95 23.21
CA SER A 166 -13.17 23.39 23.12
C SER A 166 -12.52 23.77 21.77
N ASP A 167 -12.73 24.99 21.30
CA ASP A 167 -12.18 25.51 20.02
C ASP A 167 -10.66 25.28 19.86
N ARG A 168 -9.94 25.19 20.97
CA ARG A 168 -8.50 24.90 21.02
C ARG A 168 -8.19 23.45 20.65
N GLN A 169 -9.04 22.51 21.05
CA GLN A 169 -8.92 21.09 20.70
C GLN A 169 -9.25 20.85 19.22
N VAL A 170 -10.24 21.58 18.67
CA VAL A 170 -10.56 21.56 17.23
C VAL A 170 -9.42 22.15 16.40
N GLN A 171 -8.85 23.29 16.83
CA GLN A 171 -7.70 23.88 16.13
C GLN A 171 -6.45 22.99 16.15
N THR A 172 -6.20 22.23 17.22
CA THR A 172 -5.05 21.32 17.30
C THR A 172 -5.14 20.18 16.26
N VAL A 173 -6.35 19.70 15.97
CA VAL A 173 -6.62 18.70 14.91
C VAL A 173 -6.50 19.32 13.52
N LEU A 174 -6.87 20.60 13.36
CA LEU A 174 -6.80 21.33 12.08
C LEU A 174 -5.39 21.83 11.74
N SER A 175 -4.55 22.12 12.73
CA SER A 175 -3.17 22.57 12.56
C SER A 175 -2.16 21.44 12.39
N GLY A 176 -2.57 20.20 12.69
CA GLY A 176 -1.78 19.02 12.40
C GLY A 176 -1.92 18.63 10.94
N GLU A 177 -1.17 19.27 10.04
CA GLU A 177 -0.97 18.69 8.71
C GLU A 177 -0.51 17.23 8.90
N PRO A 178 -1.21 16.23 8.33
CA PRO A 178 -0.70 14.88 8.35
C PRO A 178 0.61 14.92 7.58
N ARG A 179 1.72 14.88 8.33
CA ARG A 179 3.08 14.92 7.79
C ARG A 179 3.27 13.61 7.02
N LEU A 180 2.87 13.62 5.74
CA LEU A 180 3.09 12.50 4.84
C LEU A 180 4.59 12.14 4.91
N PRO A 181 4.96 10.85 4.93
CA PRO A 181 6.35 10.47 4.95
C PRO A 181 7.11 11.15 3.82
N ASP A 182 8.32 11.65 4.11
CA ASP A 182 9.21 12.16 3.08
C ASP A 182 9.72 10.98 2.24
N TRP A 183 8.96 10.63 1.20
CA TRP A 183 9.23 9.49 0.31
C TRP A 183 10.44 9.69 -0.60
N SER A 184 11.09 10.87 -0.58
CA SER A 184 12.41 11.07 -1.20
C SER A 184 13.53 10.40 -0.40
N LYS A 185 13.24 9.98 0.84
CA LYS A 185 14.17 9.30 1.74
C LYS A 185 13.67 7.88 2.01
N PRO A 186 14.57 6.88 2.09
CA PRO A 186 14.20 5.56 2.57
C PRO A 186 13.59 5.68 3.98
N PRO A 187 12.64 4.79 4.36
CA PRO A 187 12.05 4.83 5.68
C PRO A 187 13.16 4.77 6.73
N ARG A 188 13.23 5.80 7.58
CA ARG A 188 14.17 5.82 8.71
C ARG A 188 13.72 4.72 9.67
N VAL A 189 14.43 3.60 9.67
CA VAL A 189 14.33 2.62 10.74
C VAL A 189 15.00 3.28 11.94
N GLU A 190 14.22 3.98 12.76
CA GLU A 190 14.72 4.38 14.07
C GLU A 190 14.91 3.09 14.87
N PRO A 191 16.10 2.81 15.42
CA PRO A 191 16.25 1.72 16.35
C PRO A 191 15.31 2.05 17.52
N ARG A 192 14.26 1.24 17.71
CA ARG A 192 13.48 1.29 18.94
C ARG A 192 14.46 1.02 20.07
N ALA A 193 14.75 2.03 20.88
CA ALA A 193 15.60 1.91 22.06
C ALA A 193 14.96 1.04 23.16
N ASP A 194 13.72 0.58 22.96
CA ASP A 194 12.95 -0.14 23.97
C ASP A 194 12.67 -1.56 23.48
N ALA A 195 13.71 -2.40 23.44
CA ALA A 195 13.69 -3.86 23.58
C ALA A 195 15.02 -4.46 23.09
N LEU A 196 16.15 -4.02 23.65
CA LEU A 196 17.34 -4.86 23.67
C LEU A 196 17.36 -5.54 25.04
N LEU A 197 16.92 -6.80 25.07
CA LEU A 197 17.32 -7.71 26.15
C LEU A 197 18.84 -7.66 26.23
N SER A 198 19.38 -7.43 27.42
CA SER A 198 20.82 -7.41 27.63
C SER A 198 21.41 -8.78 27.29
N ALA A 199 22.68 -8.84 26.91
CA ALA A 199 23.36 -10.12 26.65
C ALA A 199 23.31 -11.08 27.86
N SER A 200 23.16 -10.54 29.08
CA SER A 200 22.90 -11.29 30.31
C SER A 200 21.51 -11.92 30.37
N ASP A 201 20.50 -11.32 29.74
CA ASP A 201 19.13 -11.86 29.71
C ASP A 201 19.03 -13.05 28.74
N ILE A 202 19.82 -13.08 27.67
CA ILE A 202 19.85 -14.18 26.69
C ILE A 202 20.56 -15.41 27.26
N ALA A 203 21.61 -15.23 28.08
CA ALA A 203 22.33 -16.33 28.71
C ALA A 203 21.47 -17.13 29.70
N GLY A 204 20.56 -16.47 30.44
CA GLY A 204 19.69 -17.14 31.41
C GLY A 204 18.53 -17.94 30.82
N LEU A 205 18.23 -17.77 29.53
CA LEU A 205 17.20 -18.52 28.81
C LEU A 205 17.73 -19.80 28.17
N ALA A 206 19.02 -19.87 27.83
CA ALA A 206 19.65 -21.07 27.26
C ALA A 206 19.86 -22.18 28.31
N ASP A 207 20.14 -21.82 29.57
CA ASP A 207 20.40 -22.81 30.64
C ASP A 207 19.13 -23.54 31.14
N LYS A 208 17.92 -23.06 30.79
CA LYS A 208 16.66 -23.68 31.23
C LYS A 208 16.09 -24.72 30.28
N GLU A 209 16.56 -24.83 29.04
CA GLU A 209 16.08 -25.84 28.08
C GLU A 209 16.90 -27.14 28.10
N GLU A 210 18.15 -27.16 28.59
CA GLU A 210 18.96 -28.38 28.60
C GLU A 210 18.68 -29.36 29.75
N ASN A 211 17.90 -28.98 30.78
CA ASN A 211 17.61 -29.84 31.94
C ASN A 211 16.20 -30.47 31.95
N GLY A 212 15.51 -30.48 30.81
CA GLY A 212 14.08 -30.85 30.72
C GLY A 212 13.74 -32.16 30.00
N HIS A 213 14.69 -33.01 29.63
CA HIS A 213 14.40 -34.33 29.04
C HIS A 213 15.17 -35.44 29.76
N GLY A 214 14.58 -35.90 30.86
CA GLY A 214 14.97 -37.11 31.57
C GLY A 214 13.74 -37.91 31.98
N ARG A 215 13.63 -39.10 31.38
CA ARG A 215 12.65 -40.20 31.56
C ARG A 215 11.46 -40.23 30.60
#